data_AF-A0A5J6PYF6-F1
#
_entry.id   AF-A0A5J6PYF6-F1
#
_cell.length_a   1.000
_cell.length_b   1.000
_cell.length_c   1.000
_cell.angle_alpha   90.00
_cell.angle_beta   90.00
_cell.angle_gamma   90.00
#
_symmetry.space_group_name_H-M   'P 1'
#
loop_
_entity.id
_entity.type
_entity.pdbx_description
1 polymer ?
#
loop_
_entity_poly.entity_id
_entity_poly.type
_entity_poly.pdbx_seq_one_letter_code
_entity_poly.pdbx_strand_id
1 'polypeptide(L)'
;MAILVKKTRLYNLIRQWRNIMKSIIIDRWPIPNYIALRTLWYENSTISLITTELSCYDEIVPFLISEGDEFALVVLSDLVEKKNFPSKFLEKVFYTGDLGCQLSVCYSEKVPESLRAECSRLKLSKH
;
A
#
# COMPACT_ATOMS: atom_id res chain seq x y z
N MET A 1 8.32 -33.68 -35.80
CA MET A 1 8.23 -32.22 -36.01
C MET A 1 7.16 -31.54 -35.13
N ALA A 2 6.90 -32.00 -33.90
CA ALA A 2 5.84 -31.46 -33.03
C ALA A 2 6.32 -30.90 -31.68
N ILE A 3 7.63 -30.98 -31.40
CA ILE A 3 8.20 -30.58 -30.10
C ILE A 3 8.58 -29.08 -30.10
N LEU A 4 8.91 -28.50 -31.25
CA LEU A 4 9.29 -27.08 -31.35
C LEU A 4 8.12 -26.11 -31.13
N VAL A 5 6.89 -26.48 -31.53
CA VAL A 5 5.72 -25.59 -31.47
C VAL A 5 5.21 -25.38 -30.02
N LYS A 6 5.39 -26.37 -29.13
CA LYS A 6 4.96 -26.26 -27.72
C LYS A 6 5.87 -25.35 -26.89
N LYS A 7 7.17 -25.30 -27.17
CA LYS A 7 8.10 -24.37 -26.48
C LYS A 7 7.79 -22.91 -26.81
N THR A 8 7.43 -22.59 -28.04
CA THR A 8 7.13 -21.20 -28.45
C THR A 8 5.88 -20.64 -27.78
N ARG A 9 4.85 -21.47 -27.55
CA ARG A 9 3.63 -21.07 -26.80
C ARG A 9 3.92 -20.82 -25.32
N LEU A 10 4.73 -21.66 -24.68
CA LEU A 10 5.12 -21.45 -23.27
C LEU A 10 5.98 -20.20 -23.10
N TYR A 11 6.90 -19.94 -24.03
CA TYR A 11 7.73 -18.73 -24.03
C TYR A 11 6.91 -17.45 -24.27
N ASN A 12 5.89 -17.48 -25.14
CA ASN A 12 4.99 -16.35 -25.33
C ASN A 12 4.05 -16.14 -24.13
N LEU A 13 3.62 -17.21 -23.45
CA LEU A 13 2.90 -17.11 -22.18
C LEU A 13 3.81 -16.53 -21.09
N ILE A 14 5.02 -17.04 -20.89
CA ILE A 14 5.99 -16.48 -19.91
C ILE A 14 6.34 -15.01 -20.25
N ARG A 15 6.41 -14.65 -21.53
CA ARG A 15 6.62 -13.27 -22.00
C ARG A 15 5.39 -12.37 -21.78
N GLN A 16 4.18 -12.92 -21.77
CA GLN A 16 2.94 -12.25 -21.33
C GLN A 16 2.83 -12.14 -19.80
N TRP A 17 3.33 -13.13 -19.05
CA TRP A 17 3.46 -13.08 -17.58
C TRP A 17 4.58 -12.16 -17.11
N ARG A 18 5.52 -11.87 -18.02
CA ARG A 18 6.46 -10.75 -17.95
C ARG A 18 5.84 -9.47 -18.53
N ASN A 19 4.52 -9.31 -18.45
CA ASN A 19 3.95 -8.00 -18.13
C ASN A 19 4.55 -7.63 -16.79
N ILE A 20 5.67 -6.91 -16.85
CA ILE A 20 6.37 -6.33 -15.71
C ILE A 20 5.28 -5.65 -14.89
N MET A 21 4.92 -6.21 -13.73
CA MET A 21 4.13 -5.47 -12.76
C MET A 21 4.92 -4.19 -12.54
N LYS A 22 4.40 -3.09 -13.05
CA LYS A 22 5.00 -1.79 -12.82
C LYS A 22 4.80 -1.53 -11.33
N SER A 23 5.85 -1.09 -10.67
CA SER A 23 5.77 -0.77 -9.25
C SER A 23 6.06 0.71 -9.07
N ILE A 24 5.21 1.39 -8.31
CA ILE A 24 5.55 2.67 -7.73
C ILE A 24 6.35 2.36 -6.47
N ILE A 25 7.56 2.92 -6.39
CA ILE A 25 8.43 2.76 -5.23
C ILE A 25 8.48 4.11 -4.50
N ILE A 26 8.10 4.09 -3.23
CA ILE A 26 8.20 5.24 -2.33
C ILE A 26 9.32 4.95 -1.33
N ASP A 27 10.51 5.48 -1.61
CA ASP A 27 11.74 5.20 -0.86
C ASP A 27 12.31 6.42 -0.12
N ARG A 28 11.67 7.58 -0.26
CA ARG A 28 12.13 8.83 0.33
C ARG A 28 11.00 9.82 0.55
N TRP A 29 11.27 10.77 1.43
CA TRP A 29 10.45 11.93 1.69
C TRP A 29 11.25 13.22 1.37
N PRO A 30 10.66 14.24 0.71
CA PRO A 30 9.31 14.28 0.13
C PRO A 30 9.13 13.29 -1.03
N ILE A 31 7.88 12.86 -1.29
CA ILE A 31 7.57 11.96 -2.41
C ILE A 31 7.83 12.71 -3.73
N PRO A 32 8.82 12.30 -4.54
CA PRO A 32 9.12 12.98 -5.80
C PRO A 32 7.99 12.78 -6.80
N ASN A 33 7.62 13.85 -7.51
CA ASN A 33 6.59 13.80 -8.55
C ASN A 33 5.27 13.18 -8.09
N TYR A 34 4.85 13.44 -6.84
CA TYR A 34 3.64 12.88 -6.23
C TYR A 34 2.42 12.91 -7.16
N ILE A 35 2.14 14.05 -7.80
CA ILE A 35 1.01 14.22 -8.73
C ILE A 35 1.12 13.24 -9.91
N ALA A 36 2.30 13.08 -10.50
CA ALA A 36 2.48 12.17 -11.62
C ALA A 36 2.36 10.70 -11.21
N LEU A 37 2.86 10.34 -10.01
CA LEU A 37 2.69 9.00 -9.46
C LEU A 37 1.23 8.69 -9.15
N ARG A 38 0.49 9.66 -8.62
CA ARG A 38 -0.96 9.56 -8.41
C ARG A 38 -1.71 9.34 -9.72
N THR A 39 -1.42 10.14 -10.75
CA THR A 39 -2.02 9.94 -12.08
C THR A 39 -1.71 8.55 -12.61
N LEU A 40 -0.47 8.10 -12.48
CA LEU A 40 -0.05 6.77 -12.91
C LEU A 40 -0.81 5.66 -12.15
N TRP A 41 -1.05 5.82 -10.85
CA TRP A 41 -1.85 4.90 -10.03
C TRP A 41 -3.25 4.73 -10.60
N TYR A 42 -3.96 5.84 -10.83
CA TYR A 42 -5.33 5.81 -11.34
C TYR A 42 -5.45 5.27 -12.77
N GLU A 43 -4.44 5.50 -13.60
CA GLU A 43 -4.46 5.04 -15.00
C GLU A 43 -4.10 3.56 -15.17
N ASN A 44 -3.50 2.92 -14.16
CA ASN A 44 -2.94 1.57 -14.28
C ASN A 44 -3.43 0.64 -13.16
N SER A 45 -4.49 -0.13 -13.45
CA SER A 45 -5.09 -1.08 -12.50
C SER A 45 -4.19 -2.27 -12.09
N THR A 46 -3.03 -2.44 -12.73
CA THR A 46 -2.07 -3.52 -12.47
C THR A 46 -0.78 -3.04 -11.80
N ILE A 47 -0.70 -1.75 -11.48
CA ILE A 47 0.46 -1.19 -10.80
C ILE A 47 0.45 -1.62 -9.33
N SER A 48 1.61 -2.00 -8.81
CA SER A 48 1.77 -2.26 -7.38
C SER A 48 2.42 -1.06 -6.68
N LEU A 49 2.11 -0.87 -5.41
CA LEU A 49 2.80 0.07 -4.55
C LEU A 49 3.78 -0.66 -3.65
N ILE A 50 4.99 -0.12 -3.51
CA ILE A 50 5.99 -0.58 -2.57
C ILE A 50 6.52 0.64 -1.83
N THR A 51 6.28 0.76 -0.53
CA THR A 51 6.95 1.75 0.31
C THR A 51 8.10 1.10 1.09
N THR A 52 9.20 1.83 1.25
CA THR A 52 10.27 1.44 2.19
C THR A 52 9.98 2.02 3.57
N GLU A 53 10.77 1.61 4.56
CA GLU A 53 10.76 2.31 5.84
C GLU A 53 11.23 3.76 5.65
N LEU A 54 10.46 4.72 6.15
CA LEU A 54 10.76 6.15 6.12
C LEU A 54 10.99 6.67 7.55
N SER A 55 11.55 7.88 7.71
CA SER A 55 11.87 8.44 9.04
C SER A 55 11.03 9.67 9.41
N CYS A 56 10.57 10.46 8.43
CA CYS A 56 9.90 11.75 8.64
C CYS A 56 8.38 11.64 8.84
N TYR A 57 7.91 10.70 9.66
CA TYR A 57 6.47 10.40 9.79
C TYR A 57 5.63 11.57 10.32
N ASP A 58 6.23 12.49 11.09
CA ASP A 58 5.58 13.72 11.57
C ASP A 58 5.15 14.67 10.44
N GLU A 59 5.80 14.60 9.28
CA GLU A 59 5.44 15.36 8.09
C GLU A 59 4.61 14.52 7.12
N ILE A 60 4.99 13.25 6.93
CA ILE A 60 4.37 12.33 5.98
C ILE A 60 2.90 12.08 6.32
N VAL A 61 2.61 11.73 7.57
CA VAL A 61 1.24 11.31 7.97
C VAL A 61 0.23 12.45 7.83
N PRO A 62 0.49 13.69 8.33
CA PRO A 62 -0.42 14.80 8.08
C PRO A 62 -0.59 15.13 6.59
N PHE A 63 0.47 15.05 5.79
CA PHE A 63 0.39 15.29 4.35
C PHE A 63 -0.54 14.29 3.67
N LEU A 64 -0.32 12.98 3.86
CA LEU A 64 -1.12 11.94 3.21
C LEU A 64 -2.59 11.97 3.63
N ILE A 65 -2.85 12.26 4.91
CA ILE A 65 -4.23 12.46 5.40
C ILE A 65 -4.86 13.70 4.78
N SER A 66 -4.09 14.78 4.59
CA SER A 66 -4.58 16.02 3.99
C SER A 66 -4.87 15.87 2.50
N GLU A 67 -4.07 15.10 1.76
CA GLU A 67 -4.36 14.77 0.36
C GLU A 67 -5.64 13.93 0.28
N GLY A 68 -5.76 12.91 1.14
CA GLY A 68 -7.00 12.14 1.34
C GLY A 68 -7.48 11.34 0.12
N ASP A 69 -6.75 11.39 -1.00
CA ASP A 69 -7.06 10.62 -2.20
C ASP A 69 -6.66 9.14 -2.05
N GLU A 70 -7.20 8.30 -2.92
CA GLU A 70 -6.98 6.84 -2.86
C GLU A 70 -5.49 6.49 -2.88
N PHE A 71 -4.69 7.18 -3.71
CA PHE A 71 -3.25 6.94 -3.76
C PHE A 71 -2.58 7.30 -2.44
N ALA A 72 -2.94 8.45 -1.84
CA ALA A 72 -2.45 8.86 -0.53
C ALA A 72 -2.75 7.82 0.56
N LEU A 73 -3.98 7.29 0.57
CA LEU A 73 -4.44 6.33 1.57
C LEU A 73 -3.79 4.96 1.38
N VAL A 74 -3.56 4.51 0.13
CA VAL A 74 -2.81 3.28 -0.13
C VAL A 74 -1.35 3.40 0.31
N VAL A 75 -0.71 4.56 0.07
CA VAL A 75 0.64 4.85 0.60
C VAL A 75 0.64 4.82 2.12
N LEU A 76 -0.35 5.45 2.76
CA LEU A 76 -0.48 5.49 4.21
C LEU A 76 -0.68 4.07 4.80
N SER A 77 -1.55 3.26 4.17
CA SER A 77 -1.80 1.87 4.55
C SER A 77 -0.52 1.03 4.50
N ASP A 78 0.26 1.10 3.41
CA ASP A 78 1.51 0.35 3.28
C ASP A 78 2.59 0.84 4.26
N LEU A 79 2.60 2.13 4.60
CA LEU A 79 3.50 2.69 5.61
C LEU A 79 3.17 2.22 7.03
N VAL A 80 1.89 2.07 7.38
CA VAL A 80 1.45 1.58 8.70
C VAL A 80 1.99 0.18 9.01
N GLU A 81 2.15 -0.64 7.97
CA GLU A 81 2.68 -2.00 8.08
C GLU A 81 4.19 -2.05 8.33
N LYS A 82 4.90 -0.91 8.22
CA LYS A 82 6.35 -0.87 8.47
C LYS A 82 6.65 -0.95 9.97
N LYS A 83 7.72 -1.68 10.30
CA LYS A 83 8.12 -1.91 11.71
C LYS A 83 8.41 -0.62 12.46
N ASN A 84 8.94 0.37 11.75
CA ASN A 84 9.31 1.66 12.32
C ASN A 84 8.15 2.68 12.33
N PHE A 85 6.93 2.29 11.91
CA PHE A 85 5.78 3.19 11.95
C PHE A 85 5.47 3.61 13.41
N PRO A 86 5.33 4.92 13.70
CA PRO A 86 5.11 5.41 15.05
C PRO A 86 3.70 5.12 15.55
N SER A 87 3.59 4.50 16.73
CA SER A 87 2.29 4.17 17.34
C SER A 87 1.40 5.39 17.60
N LYS A 88 2.00 6.57 17.82
CA LYS A 88 1.28 7.85 18.02
C LYS A 88 0.35 8.22 16.86
N PHE A 89 0.55 7.67 15.67
CA PHE A 89 -0.28 7.94 14.50
C PHE A 89 -1.40 6.92 14.26
N LEU A 90 -1.34 5.73 14.87
CA LEU A 90 -2.23 4.62 14.53
C LEU A 90 -3.70 4.97 14.73
N GLU A 91 -4.05 5.64 15.82
CA GLU A 91 -5.43 6.06 16.09
C GLU A 91 -5.93 7.11 15.10
N LYS A 92 -5.09 8.09 14.78
CA LYS A 92 -5.41 9.08 13.76
C LYS A 92 -5.65 8.40 12.41
N VAL A 93 -4.73 7.54 11.98
CA VAL A 93 -4.83 6.82 10.70
C VAL A 93 -6.06 5.92 10.66
N PHE A 94 -6.40 5.25 11.77
CA PHE A 94 -7.59 4.40 11.84
C PHE A 94 -8.89 5.19 11.59
N TYR A 95 -9.04 6.36 12.21
CA TYR A 95 -10.27 7.14 12.10
C TYR A 95 -10.36 8.00 10.84
N THR A 96 -9.23 8.44 10.27
CA THR A 96 -9.23 9.29 9.07
C THR A 96 -9.01 8.51 7.77
N GLY A 97 -8.41 7.33 7.85
CA GLY A 97 -8.10 6.51 6.68
C GLY A 97 -9.29 5.68 6.19
N ASP A 98 -9.07 5.01 5.06
CA ASP A 98 -10.03 4.08 4.48
C ASP A 98 -9.96 2.69 5.16
N LEU A 99 -10.70 1.73 4.60
CA LEU A 99 -10.70 0.36 5.09
C LEU A 99 -9.31 -0.30 5.02
N GLY A 100 -8.50 0.03 4.01
CA GLY A 100 -7.11 -0.42 3.91
C GLY A 100 -6.32 0.03 5.14
N CYS A 101 -6.34 1.33 5.42
CA CYS A 101 -5.70 1.92 6.59
C CYS A 101 -6.17 1.27 7.90
N GLN A 102 -7.48 1.09 8.06
CA GLN A 102 -8.06 0.45 9.26
C GLN A 102 -7.54 -0.97 9.45
N LEU A 103 -7.50 -1.76 8.37
CA LEU A 103 -6.99 -3.13 8.42
C LEU A 103 -5.49 -3.14 8.74
N SER A 104 -4.68 -2.34 8.05
CA SER A 104 -3.23 -2.25 8.31
C SER A 104 -2.95 -1.84 9.76
N VAL A 105 -3.72 -0.88 10.32
CA VAL A 105 -3.63 -0.55 11.74
C VAL A 105 -3.97 -1.77 12.59
N CYS A 106 -5.10 -2.44 12.34
CA CYS A 106 -5.55 -3.58 13.15
C CYS A 106 -4.64 -4.81 13.07
N TYR A 107 -3.84 -4.95 12.01
CA TYR A 107 -2.82 -5.99 11.89
C TYR A 107 -1.44 -5.57 12.43
N SER A 108 -1.26 -4.30 12.81
CA SER A 108 -0.04 -3.84 13.47
C SER A 108 0.16 -4.52 14.82
N GLU A 109 1.40 -4.84 15.17
CA GLU A 109 1.76 -5.34 16.51
C GLU A 109 1.61 -4.26 17.60
N LYS A 110 1.51 -2.98 17.20
CA LYS A 110 1.48 -1.82 18.10
C LYS A 110 0.09 -1.20 18.26
N VAL A 111 -0.98 -1.95 17.96
CA VAL A 111 -2.38 -1.46 18.08
C VAL A 111 -2.63 -0.86 19.47
N PRO A 112 -3.08 0.41 19.55
CA PRO A 112 -3.49 1.05 20.80
C PRO A 112 -4.63 0.30 21.49
N GLU A 113 -4.66 0.31 22.82
CA GLU A 113 -5.72 -0.33 23.60
C GLU A 113 -7.11 0.19 23.21
N SER A 114 -7.22 1.49 22.93
CA SER A 114 -8.47 2.15 22.53
C SER A 114 -9.08 1.59 21.25
N LEU A 115 -8.29 0.94 20.38
CA LEU A 115 -8.75 0.39 19.11
C LEU A 115 -8.99 -1.12 19.15
N ARG A 116 -8.69 -1.81 20.26
CA ARG A 116 -8.72 -3.28 20.28
C ARG A 116 -10.12 -3.84 20.03
N ALA A 117 -11.15 -3.23 20.60
CA ALA A 117 -12.53 -3.68 20.42
C ALA A 117 -12.98 -3.50 18.97
N GLU A 118 -12.71 -2.34 18.39
CA GLU A 118 -12.98 -1.98 17.00
C GLU A 118 -12.26 -2.92 16.04
N CYS A 119 -10.97 -3.17 16.29
CA CYS A 119 -10.17 -4.07 15.48
C CYS A 119 -10.63 -5.52 15.55
N SER A 120 -11.03 -6.01 16.73
CA SER A 120 -11.62 -7.34 16.88
C SER A 120 -12.91 -7.45 16.07
N ARG A 121 -13.79 -6.44 16.14
CA ARG A 121 -15.04 -6.41 15.37
C ARG A 121 -14.78 -6.37 13.86
N LEU A 122 -13.81 -5.55 13.43
CA LEU A 122 -13.47 -5.39 12.02
C LEU A 122 -12.90 -6.68 11.43
N LYS A 123 -12.02 -7.37 12.16
CA LYS A 123 -11.48 -8.69 11.77
C LYS A 123 -12.57 -9.76 11.63
N LEU A 124 -13.55 -9.78 12.55
CA LEU A 124 -14.68 -10.73 12.50
C LEU A 124 -15.61 -10.47 11.31
N SER A 125 -15.78 -9.23 10.88
CA SER A 125 -16.66 -8.87 9.75
C SER A 125 -16.12 -9.27 8.36
N LYS A 126 -14.88 -9.76 8.29
CA LYS A 126 -14.17 -10.09 7.04
C LYS A 126 -13.87 -11.58 6.89
N HIS A 127 -14.37 -12.41 7.81
CA HIS A 127 -14.45 -13.87 7.69
C HIS A 127 -15.87 -14.30 7.41
#